data_AF-A0A2V9MDG8-F1
#
_entry.id   AF-A0A2V9MDG8-F1
#
_cell.length_a   1.000
_cell.length_b   1.000
_cell.length_c   1.000
_cell.angle_alpha   90.00
_cell.angle_beta   90.00
_cell.angle_gamma   90.00
#
_symmetry.space_group_name_H-M   'P 1'
#
loop_
_entity.id
_entity.type
_entity.pdbx_description
1 polymer ?
#
loop_
_entity_poly.entity_id
_entity_poly.type
_entity_poly.pdbx_seq_one_letter_code
_entity_poly.pdbx_strand_id
1 'polypeptide(L)'
;MIKGSAVNHSGFTTSLTAPNPSAQTDLLMAAYQNAGVRPWTVSYIETHGTGTELGDPIEVNGLKKAFERLGERFKDHGAGSEHYCGIGSVKTKIGHLESAAGIAGVIKVLLAMQHKTLPASINFQEINPYIDLKGSPFYLVQQTQKWEVIKDSRNEPLPRRAGVSSFGIGGANAHVVLEEYGQSEQKTESSPAAEEAEEVILLSAEREDRLMGYAESLLEFLESTEVGRCDRLRDVAYTLQVGRKPFDHRLAAVVRNKEELFTKLQAFLQHKQMVGLFVGSRARRSPLSQIAIGADHARTLSNQTNYSLSLSGGAELGSPVDPGHTPILVAKRLVYSVPLKIPVRSGISLRLSQENMCSGCVTIGGRSMSNSQRFKETGMTSLQPRWFLAILIISTVI
;
A
#
# COMPACT_ATOMS: atom_id res chain seq x y z
N MET A 1 -12.79 2.90 -3.97
CA MET A 1 -13.17 2.50 -5.35
C MET A 1 -12.88 3.67 -6.29
N ILE A 2 -12.38 3.42 -7.50
CA ILE A 2 -12.33 4.44 -8.56
C ILE A 2 -13.65 4.38 -9.32
N LYS A 3 -14.47 5.44 -9.26
CA LYS A 3 -15.77 5.50 -9.93
C LYS A 3 -15.66 5.94 -11.37
N GLY A 4 -14.74 6.88 -11.63
CA GLY A 4 -14.48 7.39 -12.96
C GLY A 4 -13.16 8.15 -12.99
N SER A 5 -12.65 8.33 -14.19
CA SER A 5 -11.46 9.12 -14.46
C SER A 5 -11.58 9.79 -15.83
N ALA A 6 -10.78 10.82 -16.04
CA ALA A 6 -10.59 11.44 -17.34
C ALA A 6 -9.17 12.00 -17.45
N VAL A 7 -8.70 12.14 -18.69
CA VAL A 7 -7.49 12.86 -19.06
C VAL A 7 -7.79 13.74 -20.27
N ASN A 8 -7.15 14.90 -20.37
CA ASN A 8 -7.19 15.73 -21.58
C ASN A 8 -5.92 16.60 -21.70
N HIS A 9 -5.94 17.53 -22.65
CA HIS A 9 -4.85 18.48 -22.86
C HIS A 9 -5.38 19.92 -22.86
N SER A 10 -4.58 20.85 -22.32
CA SER A 10 -4.89 22.29 -22.27
C SER A 10 -4.97 22.96 -23.65
N GLY A 11 -4.46 22.30 -24.69
CA GLY A 11 -4.52 22.78 -26.07
C GLY A 11 -3.71 24.06 -26.28
N PHE A 12 -4.23 24.99 -27.08
CA PHE A 12 -3.59 26.28 -27.34
C PHE A 12 -3.86 27.25 -26.19
N THR A 13 -2.79 27.79 -25.61
CA THR A 13 -2.79 28.71 -24.46
C THR A 13 -1.85 29.89 -24.71
N THR A 14 -1.94 30.93 -23.88
CA THR A 14 -1.11 32.16 -24.02
C THR A 14 0.39 31.91 -23.86
N SER A 15 0.77 30.86 -23.14
CA SER A 15 2.13 30.32 -23.10
C SER A 15 2.08 28.80 -22.98
N LEU A 16 3.18 28.13 -23.28
CA LEU A 16 3.30 26.66 -23.19
C LEU A 16 2.92 26.11 -21.80
N THR A 17 3.16 26.90 -20.75
CA THR A 17 2.98 26.48 -19.35
C THR A 17 1.73 27.08 -18.71
N ALA A 18 0.97 27.90 -19.44
CA ALA A 18 -0.25 28.51 -18.93
C ALA A 18 -1.38 27.46 -18.80
N PRO A 19 -2.06 27.38 -17.65
CA PRO A 19 -3.21 26.48 -17.50
C PRO A 19 -4.41 26.98 -18.33
N ASN A 20 -5.26 26.05 -18.77
CA ASN A 20 -6.50 26.37 -19.50
C ASN A 20 -7.74 26.06 -18.64
N PRO A 21 -8.46 27.07 -18.13
CA PRO A 21 -9.63 26.86 -17.27
C PRO A 21 -10.77 26.09 -17.94
N SER A 22 -10.98 26.28 -19.25
CA SER A 22 -12.01 25.54 -20.00
C SER A 22 -11.63 24.07 -20.11
N ALA A 23 -10.37 23.76 -20.41
CA ALA A 23 -9.89 22.38 -20.47
C ALA A 23 -10.01 21.68 -19.10
N GLN A 24 -9.69 22.37 -17.99
CA GLN A 24 -9.89 21.82 -16.64
C GLN A 24 -11.38 21.59 -16.33
N THR A 25 -12.26 22.50 -16.75
CA THR A 25 -13.71 22.33 -16.62
C THR A 25 -14.19 21.10 -17.37
N ASP A 26 -13.79 20.94 -18.63
CA ASP A 26 -14.20 19.83 -19.49
C ASP A 26 -13.66 18.48 -18.99
N LEU A 27 -12.44 18.48 -18.43
CA LEU A 27 -11.86 17.31 -17.76
C LEU A 27 -12.72 16.85 -16.58
N LEU A 28 -13.07 17.77 -15.69
CA LEU A 28 -13.90 17.49 -14.52
C LEU A 28 -15.28 16.99 -14.96
N MET A 29 -15.91 17.67 -15.93
CA MET A 29 -17.18 17.26 -16.53
C MET A 29 -17.12 15.81 -17.01
N ALA A 30 -16.08 15.43 -17.77
CA ALA A 30 -15.90 14.08 -18.27
C ALA A 30 -15.70 13.06 -17.15
N ALA A 31 -14.84 13.36 -16.16
CA ALA A 31 -14.56 12.44 -15.06
C ALA A 31 -15.82 12.12 -14.22
N TYR A 32 -16.61 13.14 -13.88
CA TYR A 32 -17.85 12.95 -13.10
C TYR A 32 -18.97 12.31 -13.90
N GLN A 33 -19.05 12.55 -15.20
CA GLN A 33 -19.97 11.84 -16.10
C GLN A 33 -19.61 10.37 -16.20
N ASN A 34 -18.33 10.05 -16.43
CA ASN A 34 -17.84 8.67 -16.45
C ASN A 34 -18.09 7.97 -15.10
N ALA A 35 -18.01 8.71 -14.00
CA ALA A 35 -18.28 8.19 -12.66
C ALA A 35 -19.77 7.93 -12.38
N GLY A 36 -20.69 8.57 -13.11
CA GLY A 36 -22.12 8.55 -12.79
C GLY A 36 -22.43 9.13 -11.39
N VAL A 37 -21.55 9.98 -10.87
CA VAL A 37 -21.64 10.54 -9.52
C VAL A 37 -22.26 11.93 -9.58
N ARG A 38 -23.27 12.18 -8.74
CA ARG A 38 -23.88 13.50 -8.60
C ARG A 38 -22.96 14.45 -7.83
N PRO A 39 -22.73 15.69 -8.30
CA PRO A 39 -21.76 16.62 -7.68
C PRO A 39 -22.01 16.94 -6.22
N TRP A 40 -23.28 17.06 -5.80
CA TRP A 40 -23.63 17.35 -4.40
C TRP A 40 -23.24 16.25 -3.42
N THR A 41 -22.92 15.06 -3.92
CA THR A 41 -22.46 13.95 -3.08
C THR A 41 -20.94 13.91 -2.90
N VAL A 42 -20.21 14.79 -3.59
CA VAL A 42 -18.74 14.90 -3.50
C VAL A 42 -18.41 15.89 -2.39
N SER A 43 -17.77 15.41 -1.32
CA SER A 43 -17.50 16.22 -0.13
C SER A 43 -16.04 16.63 0.02
N TYR A 44 -15.16 16.20 -0.89
CA TYR A 44 -13.76 16.62 -0.88
C TYR A 44 -13.14 16.69 -2.29
N ILE A 45 -12.28 17.67 -2.53
CA ILE A 45 -11.39 17.72 -3.70
C ILE A 45 -9.95 17.89 -3.21
N GLU A 46 -9.13 16.90 -3.55
CA GLU A 46 -7.68 17.03 -3.54
C GLU A 46 -7.26 17.76 -4.82
N THR A 47 -6.93 19.04 -4.68
CA THR A 47 -6.57 19.90 -5.81
C THR A 47 -5.15 19.60 -6.29
N HIS A 48 -4.85 20.00 -7.52
CA HIS A 48 -3.47 20.08 -7.98
C HIS A 48 -2.68 21.07 -7.13
N GLY A 49 -3.26 22.25 -6.84
CA GLY A 49 -2.88 23.12 -5.71
C GLY A 49 -1.38 23.38 -5.61
N THR A 50 -0.84 24.05 -6.62
CA THR A 50 0.61 24.33 -6.75
C THR A 50 1.09 25.50 -5.90
N GLY A 51 0.17 26.30 -5.34
CA GLY A 51 0.54 27.50 -4.61
C GLY A 51 0.96 28.65 -5.53
N THR A 52 0.57 28.62 -6.81
CA THR A 52 0.89 29.69 -7.75
C THR A 52 -0.20 30.75 -7.74
N GLU A 53 0.20 32.02 -7.84
CA GLU A 53 -0.72 33.17 -7.76
C GLU A 53 -1.85 33.10 -8.80
N LEU A 54 -1.54 32.63 -10.01
CA LEU A 54 -2.50 32.49 -11.11
C LEU A 54 -3.13 31.10 -11.21
N GLY A 55 -2.36 30.03 -10.95
CA GLY A 55 -2.83 28.66 -11.17
C GLY A 55 -3.92 28.25 -10.19
N ASP A 56 -3.80 28.62 -8.92
CA ASP A 56 -4.76 28.23 -7.90
C ASP A 56 -6.14 28.90 -8.12
N PRO A 57 -6.26 30.21 -8.43
CA PRO A 57 -7.53 30.80 -8.87
C PRO A 57 -8.11 30.16 -10.13
N ILE A 58 -7.28 29.79 -11.11
CA ILE A 58 -7.73 29.13 -12.34
C ILE A 58 -8.34 27.76 -12.03
N GLU A 59 -7.68 26.98 -11.17
CA GLU A 59 -8.17 25.67 -10.74
C GLU A 59 -9.50 25.76 -9.99
N VAL A 60 -9.61 26.67 -9.02
CA VAL A 60 -10.86 26.85 -8.26
C VAL A 60 -12.00 27.31 -9.18
N ASN A 61 -11.74 28.21 -10.12
CA ASN A 61 -12.75 28.64 -11.09
C ASN A 61 -13.17 27.51 -12.04
N GLY A 62 -12.25 26.64 -12.44
CA GLY A 62 -12.55 25.44 -13.21
C GLY A 62 -13.46 24.48 -12.44
N LEU A 63 -13.19 24.27 -11.14
CA LEU A 63 -14.04 23.48 -10.24
C LEU A 63 -15.45 24.06 -10.12
N LYS A 64 -15.58 25.37 -9.86
CA LYS A 64 -16.88 26.07 -9.75
C LYS A 64 -17.72 25.87 -11.02
N LYS A 65 -17.15 26.17 -12.18
CA LYS A 65 -17.82 26.03 -13.48
C LYS A 65 -18.23 24.59 -13.78
N ALA A 66 -17.37 23.62 -13.44
CA ALA A 66 -17.68 22.21 -13.67
C ALA A 66 -18.85 21.76 -12.77
N PHE A 67 -18.84 22.10 -11.49
CA PHE A 67 -19.88 21.68 -10.55
C PHE A 67 -21.23 22.35 -10.85
N GLU A 68 -21.23 23.61 -11.27
CA GLU A 68 -22.42 24.30 -11.76
C GLU A 68 -23.04 23.58 -12.97
N ARG A 69 -22.25 23.35 -14.03
CA ARG A 69 -22.72 22.65 -15.24
C ARG A 69 -23.15 21.20 -14.98
N LEU A 70 -22.45 20.49 -14.08
CA LEU A 70 -22.87 19.16 -13.67
C LEU A 70 -24.20 19.22 -12.90
N GLY A 71 -24.40 20.19 -12.01
CA GLY A 71 -25.65 20.40 -11.28
C GLY A 71 -26.84 20.58 -12.23
N GLU A 72 -26.69 21.45 -13.23
CA GLU A 72 -27.70 21.63 -14.29
C GLU A 72 -27.98 20.32 -15.03
N ARG A 73 -26.92 19.60 -15.44
CA ARG A 73 -27.04 18.36 -16.21
C ARG A 73 -27.72 17.23 -15.44
N PHE A 74 -27.41 17.09 -14.15
CA PHE A 74 -28.05 16.10 -13.28
C PHE A 74 -29.44 16.53 -12.77
N LYS A 75 -29.92 17.73 -13.18
CA LYS A 75 -31.15 18.37 -12.69
C LYS A 75 -31.17 18.43 -11.17
N ASP A 76 -30.02 18.73 -10.60
CA ASP A 76 -29.78 18.67 -9.17
C ASP A 76 -29.72 20.07 -8.58
N HIS A 77 -30.87 20.54 -8.09
CA HIS A 77 -30.98 21.86 -7.45
C HIS A 77 -30.33 21.91 -6.05
N GLY A 78 -29.78 20.78 -5.56
CA GLY A 78 -28.99 20.70 -4.33
C GLY A 78 -27.54 21.18 -4.48
N ALA A 79 -27.04 21.41 -5.71
CA ALA A 79 -25.69 21.93 -5.97
C ALA A 79 -25.46 23.38 -5.46
N GLY A 80 -26.50 24.03 -4.92
CA GLY A 80 -26.46 25.38 -4.35
C GLY A 80 -26.42 25.44 -2.82
N SER A 81 -26.33 24.32 -2.09
CA SER A 81 -26.06 24.39 -0.65
C SER A 81 -24.65 24.92 -0.41
N GLU A 82 -24.52 26.00 0.34
CA GLU A 82 -23.24 26.64 0.61
C GLU A 82 -22.29 25.69 1.38
N HIS A 83 -21.04 25.58 0.93
CA HIS A 83 -19.88 25.05 1.68
C HIS A 83 -19.95 23.60 2.24
N TYR A 84 -20.34 22.60 1.44
CA TYR A 84 -20.26 21.18 1.86
C TYR A 84 -19.02 20.42 1.35
N CYS A 85 -18.31 20.95 0.35
CA CYS A 85 -17.18 20.28 -0.29
C CYS A 85 -15.85 20.91 0.12
N GLY A 86 -15.05 20.21 0.93
CA GLY A 86 -13.73 20.68 1.30
C GLY A 86 -12.76 20.66 0.11
N ILE A 87 -11.87 21.63 0.01
CA ILE A 87 -10.73 21.61 -0.91
C ILE A 87 -9.41 21.64 -0.13
N GLY A 88 -8.40 20.96 -0.63
CA GLY A 88 -7.05 21.03 -0.08
C GLY A 88 -6.01 20.38 -0.98
N SER A 89 -4.73 20.47 -0.59
CA SER A 89 -3.61 19.91 -1.36
C SER A 89 -2.58 19.28 -0.43
N VAL A 90 -2.08 18.11 -0.78
CA VAL A 90 -0.99 17.41 -0.09
C VAL A 90 0.34 18.16 -0.26
N LYS A 91 0.46 18.96 -1.32
CA LYS A 91 1.70 19.71 -1.62
C LYS A 91 2.04 20.72 -0.55
N THR A 92 1.06 21.18 0.24
CA THR A 92 1.33 22.02 1.41
C THR A 92 2.13 21.30 2.49
N LYS A 93 2.14 19.96 2.53
CA LYS A 93 2.86 19.18 3.55
C LYS A 93 4.18 18.61 3.04
N ILE A 94 4.21 18.13 1.81
CA ILE A 94 5.35 17.36 1.27
C ILE A 94 5.98 17.97 0.01
N GLY A 95 5.54 19.18 -0.38
CA GLY A 95 5.98 19.83 -1.61
C GLY A 95 5.40 19.18 -2.88
N HIS A 96 5.84 19.67 -4.04
CA HIS A 96 5.41 19.14 -5.32
C HIS A 96 6.30 17.96 -5.75
N LEU A 97 5.79 16.73 -5.64
CA LEU A 97 6.52 15.50 -6.00
C LEU A 97 6.52 15.19 -7.51
N GLU A 98 6.40 16.21 -8.36
CA GLU A 98 6.34 16.09 -9.82
C GLU A 98 5.50 14.91 -10.33
N SER A 99 6.14 13.87 -10.88
CA SER A 99 5.52 12.65 -11.41
C SER A 99 4.72 11.86 -10.36
N ALA A 100 5.12 11.93 -9.08
CA ALA A 100 4.44 11.27 -7.97
C ALA A 100 3.36 12.16 -7.31
N ALA A 101 3.13 13.39 -7.80
CA ALA A 101 2.16 14.30 -7.19
C ALA A 101 0.72 13.75 -7.21
N GLY A 102 0.32 13.09 -8.30
CA GLY A 102 -1.01 12.51 -8.43
C GLY A 102 -1.25 11.36 -7.45
N ILE A 103 -0.31 10.40 -7.37
CA ILE A 103 -0.43 9.26 -6.46
C ILE A 103 -0.36 9.68 -4.99
N ALA A 104 0.43 10.71 -4.65
CA ALA A 104 0.45 11.25 -3.29
C ALA A 104 -0.92 11.83 -2.88
N GLY A 105 -1.59 12.55 -3.80
CA GLY A 105 -2.95 13.04 -3.57
C GLY A 105 -3.97 11.91 -3.40
N VAL A 106 -3.89 10.86 -4.23
CA VAL A 106 -4.74 9.66 -4.09
C VAL A 106 -4.51 8.98 -2.74
N ILE A 107 -3.26 8.76 -2.33
CA ILE A 107 -2.93 8.15 -1.04
C ILE A 107 -3.48 8.98 0.12
N LYS A 108 -3.32 10.31 0.08
CA LYS A 108 -3.90 11.21 1.09
C LYS A 108 -5.42 11.03 1.18
N VAL A 109 -6.13 10.97 0.06
CA VAL A 109 -7.59 10.77 0.06
C VAL A 109 -7.98 9.40 0.60
N LEU A 110 -7.26 8.33 0.25
CA LEU A 110 -7.52 6.99 0.76
C LEU A 110 -7.32 6.91 2.29
N LEU A 111 -6.25 7.51 2.80
CA LEU A 111 -6.01 7.61 4.24
C LEU A 111 -7.08 8.48 4.93
N ALA A 112 -7.47 9.60 4.31
CA ALA A 112 -8.56 10.45 4.82
C ALA A 112 -9.90 9.68 4.92
N MET A 113 -10.21 8.82 3.94
CA MET A 113 -11.38 7.93 4.00
C MET A 113 -11.24 6.90 5.12
N GLN A 114 -10.09 6.22 5.21
CA GLN A 114 -9.80 5.21 6.24
C GLN A 114 -9.95 5.78 7.66
N HIS A 115 -9.39 6.96 7.90
CA HIS A 115 -9.44 7.64 9.19
C HIS A 115 -10.66 8.54 9.36
N LYS A 116 -11.57 8.59 8.37
CA LYS A 116 -12.78 9.43 8.37
C LYS A 116 -12.49 10.89 8.77
N THR A 117 -11.37 11.43 8.31
CA THR A 117 -10.80 12.72 8.75
C THR A 117 -10.23 13.48 7.56
N LEU A 118 -10.58 14.75 7.41
CA LEU A 118 -9.98 15.66 6.44
C LEU A 118 -8.79 16.39 7.09
N PRO A 119 -7.54 16.16 6.64
CA PRO A 119 -6.38 16.86 7.19
C PRO A 119 -6.33 18.32 6.73
N ALA A 120 -5.88 19.21 7.62
CA ALA A 120 -5.66 20.62 7.30
C ALA A 120 -4.68 20.82 6.13
N SER A 121 -5.04 21.74 5.23
CA SER A 121 -4.08 22.40 4.35
C SER A 121 -3.32 23.44 5.17
N ILE A 122 -2.00 23.50 5.00
CA ILE A 122 -1.11 24.33 5.82
C ILE A 122 -0.33 25.33 4.95
N ASN A 123 0.54 26.15 5.55
CA ASN A 123 1.44 27.09 4.89
C ASN A 123 0.77 28.27 4.16
N PHE A 124 -0.38 28.73 4.66
CA PHE A 124 -0.96 30.02 4.29
C PHE A 124 -1.51 30.71 5.55
N GLN A 125 -1.44 32.03 5.60
CA GLN A 125 -2.04 32.85 6.67
C GLN A 125 -3.37 33.44 6.24
N GLU A 126 -3.45 33.88 4.98
CA GLU A 126 -4.64 34.43 4.34
C GLU A 126 -4.91 33.66 3.04
N ILE A 127 -6.18 33.55 2.67
CA ILE A 127 -6.58 32.97 1.39
C ILE A 127 -6.18 33.96 0.29
N ASN A 128 -5.64 33.46 -0.81
CA ASN A 128 -5.36 34.28 -2.00
C ASN A 128 -6.62 35.08 -2.39
N PRO A 129 -6.57 36.43 -2.47
CA PRO A 129 -7.74 37.28 -2.69
C PRO A 129 -8.44 37.04 -4.04
N TYR A 130 -7.77 36.39 -5.00
CA TYR A 130 -8.35 36.01 -6.29
C TYR A 130 -9.14 34.69 -6.22
N ILE A 131 -9.10 33.99 -5.08
CA ILE A 131 -9.90 32.78 -4.83
C ILE A 131 -11.20 33.19 -4.14
N ASP A 132 -12.26 33.37 -4.94
CA ASP A 132 -13.60 33.60 -4.41
C ASP A 132 -14.40 32.29 -4.30
N LEU A 133 -14.65 31.86 -3.07
CA LEU A 133 -15.43 30.67 -2.75
C LEU A 133 -16.90 30.97 -2.47
N LYS A 134 -17.32 32.24 -2.44
CA LYS A 134 -18.71 32.63 -2.19
C LYS A 134 -19.62 32.08 -3.29
N GLY A 135 -20.85 31.70 -2.91
CA GLY A 135 -21.82 31.13 -3.83
C GLY A 135 -21.37 29.82 -4.48
N SER A 136 -20.47 29.08 -3.84
CA SER A 136 -19.95 27.80 -4.34
C SER A 136 -20.05 26.72 -3.25
N PRO A 137 -20.06 25.42 -3.63
CA PRO A 137 -20.06 24.35 -2.65
C PRO A 137 -18.72 24.21 -1.91
N PHE A 138 -17.69 24.93 -2.35
CA PHE A 138 -16.32 24.72 -1.91
C PHE A 138 -15.96 25.54 -0.67
N TYR A 139 -15.17 24.96 0.22
CA TYR A 139 -14.49 25.69 1.30
C TYR A 139 -13.08 25.12 1.48
N LEU A 140 -12.13 25.95 1.93
CA LEU A 140 -10.76 25.50 2.19
C LEU A 140 -10.70 24.75 3.52
N VAL A 141 -10.12 23.54 3.54
CA VAL A 141 -9.92 22.78 4.79
C VAL A 141 -8.74 23.37 5.57
N GLN A 142 -9.02 24.37 6.41
CA GLN A 142 -8.00 25.08 7.20
C GLN A 142 -7.60 24.36 8.48
N GLN A 143 -8.49 23.55 9.04
CA GLN A 143 -8.27 22.78 10.26
C GLN A 143 -8.56 21.31 10.01
N THR A 144 -7.80 20.44 10.68
CA THR A 144 -8.06 19.00 10.61
C THR A 144 -9.38 18.73 11.29
N GLN A 145 -10.30 18.09 10.58
CA GLN A 145 -11.67 17.91 11.02
C GLN A 145 -12.20 16.54 10.63
N LYS A 146 -13.24 16.09 11.32
CA LYS A 146 -13.94 14.85 10.96
C LYS A 146 -14.54 14.98 9.57
N TRP A 147 -14.34 13.98 8.73
CA TRP A 147 -14.96 13.91 7.41
C TRP A 147 -16.37 13.36 7.57
N GLU A 148 -17.35 14.24 7.74
CA GLU A 148 -18.74 13.82 7.88
C GLU A 148 -19.31 13.20 6.60
N VAL A 149 -20.23 12.25 6.77
CA VAL A 149 -20.96 11.66 5.64
C VAL A 149 -22.09 12.58 5.22
N ILE A 150 -22.27 12.75 3.91
CA ILE A 150 -23.46 13.39 3.36
C ILE A 150 -24.62 12.38 3.47
N LYS A 151 -25.82 12.87 3.79
CA LYS A 151 -27.02 12.04 3.84
C LYS A 151 -27.93 12.33 2.65
N ASP A 152 -28.60 11.30 2.15
CA ASP A 152 -29.58 11.46 1.08
C ASP A 152 -30.92 12.05 1.60
N SER A 153 -31.88 12.27 0.70
CA SER A 153 -33.23 12.77 1.04
C SER A 153 -34.00 11.87 2.03
N ARG A 154 -33.58 10.62 2.22
CA ARG A 154 -34.16 9.67 3.18
C ARG A 154 -33.36 9.60 4.47
N ASN A 155 -32.39 10.51 4.66
CA ASN A 155 -31.50 10.59 5.82
C ASN A 155 -30.54 9.38 5.92
N GLU A 156 -30.31 8.65 4.82
CA GLU A 156 -29.37 7.53 4.75
C GLU A 156 -27.95 8.03 4.41
N PRO A 157 -26.90 7.51 5.07
CA PRO A 157 -25.54 7.94 4.81
C PRO A 157 -25.07 7.51 3.42
N LEU A 158 -24.57 8.47 2.65
CA LEU A 158 -23.89 8.22 1.39
C LEU A 158 -22.40 7.94 1.65
N PRO A 159 -21.75 7.10 0.80
CA PRO A 159 -20.32 6.88 0.91
C PRO A 159 -19.56 8.20 0.68
N ARG A 160 -18.45 8.40 1.38
CA ARG A 160 -17.58 9.56 1.12
C ARG A 160 -17.07 9.50 -0.30
N ARG A 161 -17.14 10.63 -0.99
CA ARG A 161 -16.65 10.76 -2.37
C ARG A 161 -15.69 11.93 -2.46
N ALA A 162 -14.63 11.73 -3.22
CA ALA A 162 -13.63 12.76 -3.44
C ALA A 162 -13.09 12.77 -4.87
N GLY A 163 -12.72 13.95 -5.35
CA GLY A 163 -11.96 14.11 -6.58
C GLY A 163 -10.47 14.32 -6.30
N VAL A 164 -9.59 13.89 -7.21
CA VAL A 164 -8.16 14.21 -7.18
C VAL A 164 -7.74 14.76 -8.54
N SER A 165 -7.22 15.99 -8.56
CA SER A 165 -6.72 16.67 -9.77
C SER A 165 -5.20 16.65 -9.86
N SER A 166 -4.67 16.50 -11.07
CA SER A 166 -3.25 16.71 -11.35
C SER A 166 -3.05 17.31 -12.74
N PHE A 167 -2.33 18.43 -12.82
CA PHE A 167 -2.09 19.17 -14.05
C PHE A 167 -0.59 19.24 -14.34
N GLY A 168 -0.18 18.73 -15.49
CA GLY A 168 1.20 18.78 -15.94
C GLY A 168 1.50 20.15 -16.55
N ILE A 169 2.70 20.66 -16.31
CA ILE A 169 3.18 21.92 -16.89
C ILE A 169 3.14 21.92 -18.43
N GLY A 170 3.24 20.74 -19.06
CA GLY A 170 3.11 20.58 -20.51
C GLY A 170 1.67 20.60 -21.03
N GLY A 171 0.67 20.80 -20.18
CA GLY A 171 -0.75 20.88 -20.55
C GLY A 171 -1.54 19.58 -20.41
N ALA A 172 -0.91 18.45 -20.08
CA ALA A 172 -1.60 17.19 -19.81
C ALA A 172 -2.33 17.25 -18.46
N ASN A 173 -3.65 17.04 -18.46
CA ASN A 173 -4.47 17.12 -17.26
C ASN A 173 -5.11 15.77 -16.95
N ALA A 174 -5.25 15.44 -15.67
CA ALA A 174 -5.92 14.23 -15.20
C ALA A 174 -6.80 14.50 -13.97
N HIS A 175 -7.94 13.81 -13.90
CA HIS A 175 -8.80 13.81 -12.71
C HIS A 175 -9.35 12.41 -12.44
N VAL A 176 -9.38 12.00 -11.18
CA VAL A 176 -9.98 10.74 -10.74
C VAL A 176 -11.03 10.98 -9.66
N VAL A 177 -12.14 10.23 -9.73
CA VAL A 177 -13.22 10.26 -8.76
C VAL A 177 -13.18 8.99 -7.92
N LEU A 178 -13.05 9.16 -6.61
CA LEU A 178 -12.92 8.10 -5.62
C LEU A 178 -14.18 8.03 -4.75
N GLU A 179 -14.59 6.82 -4.40
CA GLU A 179 -15.68 6.54 -3.48
C GLU A 179 -15.19 5.57 -2.39
N GLU A 180 -15.50 5.89 -1.14
CA GLU A 180 -15.28 5.03 0.02
C GLU A 180 -16.00 3.70 -0.21
N TYR A 181 -15.29 2.60 -0.02
CA TYR A 181 -15.91 1.29 -0.13
C TYR A 181 -16.82 1.06 1.08
N GLY A 182 -18.11 0.85 0.83
CA GLY A 182 -19.06 0.52 1.88
C GLY A 182 -18.66 -0.78 2.56
N GLN A 183 -18.34 -0.72 3.85
CA GLN A 183 -18.38 -1.91 4.69
C GLN A 183 -19.85 -2.32 4.78
N SER A 184 -20.31 -3.18 3.86
CA SER A 184 -21.35 -4.12 4.25
C SER A 184 -20.80 -4.77 5.50
N GLU A 185 -21.49 -4.61 6.64
CA GLU A 185 -21.23 -5.39 7.83
C GLU A 185 -21.43 -6.86 7.46
N GLN A 186 -20.44 -7.48 6.81
CA GLN A 186 -20.21 -8.89 7.01
C GLN A 186 -19.69 -8.98 8.45
N LYS A 187 -20.63 -8.86 9.38
CA LYS A 187 -20.60 -9.63 10.61
C LYS A 187 -20.52 -11.08 10.16
N THR A 188 -19.30 -11.52 9.82
CA THR A 188 -18.93 -12.89 10.15
C THR A 188 -19.09 -12.92 11.66
N GLU A 189 -20.26 -13.39 12.08
CA GLU A 189 -20.52 -13.78 13.46
C GLU A 189 -19.33 -14.65 13.85
N SER A 190 -18.47 -14.13 14.74
CA SER A 190 -17.51 -14.98 15.40
C SER A 190 -18.33 -15.98 16.20
N SER A 191 -18.44 -17.20 15.70
CA SER A 191 -18.87 -18.30 16.55
C SER A 191 -17.90 -18.35 17.73
N PRO A 192 -18.35 -18.53 18.99
CA PRO A 192 -17.47 -18.63 20.15
C PRO A 192 -16.35 -19.68 19.96
N ALA A 193 -16.64 -20.75 19.20
CA ALA A 193 -15.66 -21.79 18.87
C ALA A 193 -14.52 -21.31 17.95
N ALA A 194 -14.68 -20.21 17.23
CA ALA A 194 -13.65 -19.64 16.36
C ALA A 194 -12.63 -18.77 17.12
N GLU A 195 -12.96 -18.31 18.33
CA GLU A 195 -12.08 -17.51 19.19
C GLU A 195 -11.12 -18.38 20.03
N GLU A 196 -11.41 -19.68 20.18
CA GLU A 196 -10.55 -20.64 20.90
C GLU A 196 -9.63 -21.47 19.99
N ALA A 197 -9.73 -21.29 18.66
CA ALA A 197 -8.92 -22.06 17.71
C ALA A 197 -7.47 -21.58 17.70
N GLU A 198 -6.53 -22.54 17.75
CA GLU A 198 -5.12 -22.26 17.53
C GLU A 198 -4.89 -21.82 16.07
N GLU A 199 -4.22 -20.68 15.90
CA GLU A 199 -3.85 -20.13 14.62
C GLU A 199 -2.34 -20.32 14.38
N VAL A 200 -1.96 -20.57 13.13
CA VAL A 200 -0.55 -20.75 12.73
C VAL A 200 -0.06 -19.49 12.02
N ILE A 201 0.83 -18.76 12.69
CA ILE A 201 1.46 -17.56 12.16
C ILE A 201 2.77 -17.95 11.47
N LEU A 202 2.90 -17.56 10.20
CA LEU A 202 4.05 -17.89 9.36
C LEU A 202 4.79 -16.62 8.97
N LEU A 203 6.11 -16.59 9.16
CA LEU A 203 6.98 -15.59 8.54
C LEU A 203 8.06 -16.31 7.73
N SER A 204 8.45 -15.71 6.61
CA SER A 204 9.60 -16.19 5.86
C SER A 204 10.36 -15.06 5.20
N ALA A 205 11.68 -15.23 5.04
CA ALA A 205 12.54 -14.28 4.36
C ALA A 205 13.69 -14.99 3.62
N GLU A 206 14.31 -14.29 2.67
CA GLU A 206 15.47 -14.81 1.93
C GLU A 206 16.73 -14.93 2.79
N ARG A 207 16.79 -14.18 3.90
CA ARG A 207 17.91 -14.13 4.83
C ARG A 207 17.42 -14.11 6.26
N GLU A 208 18.22 -14.65 7.17
CA GLU A 208 17.92 -14.70 8.60
C GLU A 208 17.73 -13.31 9.23
N ASP A 209 18.60 -12.34 8.91
CA ASP A 209 18.48 -10.97 9.42
C ASP A 209 17.19 -10.27 8.96
N ARG A 210 16.69 -10.62 7.76
CA ARG A 210 15.40 -10.11 7.27
C ARG A 210 14.21 -10.78 7.96
N LEU A 211 14.34 -12.06 8.32
CA LEU A 211 13.31 -12.76 9.10
C LEU A 211 13.14 -12.11 10.48
N MET A 212 14.25 -11.74 11.15
CA MET A 212 14.22 -10.98 12.39
C MET A 212 13.56 -9.61 12.20
N GLY A 213 13.93 -8.85 11.16
CA GLY A 213 13.30 -7.55 10.87
C GLY A 213 11.79 -7.64 10.60
N TYR A 214 11.31 -8.74 10.00
CA TYR A 214 9.87 -8.97 9.85
C TYR A 214 9.18 -9.33 11.16
N ALA A 215 9.84 -10.06 12.06
CA ALA A 215 9.31 -10.32 13.40
C ALA A 215 9.19 -9.02 14.22
N GLU A 216 10.18 -8.13 14.15
CA GLU A 216 10.12 -6.79 14.76
C GLU A 216 8.97 -5.95 14.19
N SER A 217 8.83 -5.94 12.86
CA SER A 217 7.76 -5.18 12.19
C SER A 217 6.37 -5.73 12.54
N LEU A 218 6.24 -7.04 12.72
CA LEU A 218 4.99 -7.65 13.16
C LEU A 218 4.70 -7.35 14.64
N LEU A 219 5.72 -7.29 15.50
CA LEU A 219 5.55 -6.84 16.89
C LEU A 219 5.08 -5.39 16.96
N GLU A 220 5.76 -4.48 16.25
CA GLU A 220 5.37 -3.06 16.16
C GLU A 220 3.94 -2.92 15.63
N PHE A 221 3.60 -3.73 14.62
CA PHE A 221 2.23 -3.83 14.15
C PHE A 221 1.29 -4.25 15.29
N LEU A 222 1.53 -5.34 16.01
CA LEU A 222 0.65 -5.84 17.08
C LEU A 222 0.44 -4.84 18.22
N GLU A 223 1.41 -3.96 18.49
CA GLU A 223 1.31 -2.93 19.53
C GLU A 223 0.52 -1.68 19.11
N SER A 224 0.42 -1.39 17.81
CA SER A 224 -0.22 -0.16 17.33
C SER A 224 -1.75 -0.16 17.50
N THR A 225 -2.32 1.00 17.82
CA THR A 225 -3.76 1.22 18.10
C THR A 225 -4.49 1.95 16.98
N GLU A 226 -4.04 1.82 15.73
CA GLU A 226 -4.57 2.60 14.59
C GLU A 226 -6.04 2.29 14.24
N VAL A 227 -6.79 3.33 13.87
CA VAL A 227 -8.22 3.26 13.51
C VAL A 227 -8.44 2.52 12.18
N GLY A 228 -9.47 1.67 12.12
CA GLY A 228 -9.88 0.94 10.91
C GLY A 228 -9.15 -0.39 10.70
N ARG A 229 -8.45 -0.85 11.73
CA ARG A 229 -7.61 -2.03 11.69
C ARG A 229 -8.43 -3.32 11.87
N CYS A 230 -8.16 -4.30 11.00
CA CYS A 230 -8.67 -5.65 11.18
C CYS A 230 -7.71 -6.43 12.07
N ASP A 231 -8.12 -6.57 13.32
CA ASP A 231 -7.27 -7.04 14.40
C ASP A 231 -7.49 -8.51 14.74
N ARG A 232 -8.23 -9.24 13.90
CA ARG A 232 -8.53 -10.65 14.16
C ARG A 232 -7.28 -11.47 13.86
N LEU A 233 -6.86 -12.28 14.84
CA LEU A 233 -5.67 -13.13 14.71
C LEU A 233 -5.74 -14.04 13.47
N ARG A 234 -6.94 -14.56 13.18
CA ARG A 234 -7.22 -15.34 11.97
C ARG A 234 -6.91 -14.59 10.68
N ASP A 235 -7.28 -13.32 10.57
CA ASP A 235 -7.06 -12.54 9.34
C ASP A 235 -5.57 -12.25 9.15
N VAL A 236 -4.83 -12.05 10.25
CA VAL A 236 -3.36 -11.96 10.25
C VAL A 236 -2.75 -13.30 9.79
N ALA A 237 -3.17 -14.42 10.38
CA ALA A 237 -2.70 -15.76 10.01
C ALA A 237 -2.94 -16.06 8.54
N TYR A 238 -4.18 -15.88 8.07
CA TYR A 238 -4.57 -16.10 6.68
C TYR A 238 -3.76 -15.24 5.72
N THR A 239 -3.63 -13.93 6.01
CA THR A 239 -2.84 -13.01 5.19
C THR A 239 -1.37 -13.46 5.06
N LEU A 240 -0.78 -13.94 6.14
CA LEU A 240 0.60 -14.43 6.16
C LEU A 240 0.77 -15.80 5.48
N GLN A 241 -0.27 -16.64 5.51
CA GLN A 241 -0.25 -17.97 4.91
C GLN A 241 -0.41 -17.93 3.38
N VAL A 242 -1.39 -17.17 2.87
CA VAL A 242 -1.72 -17.17 1.43
C VAL A 242 -1.31 -15.90 0.70
N GLY A 243 -1.15 -14.79 1.42
CA GLY A 243 -0.84 -13.48 0.86
C GLY A 243 0.66 -13.14 0.85
N ARG A 244 1.54 -14.09 1.19
CA ARG A 244 3.00 -13.89 1.22
C ARG A 244 3.72 -15.00 0.46
N LYS A 245 4.77 -14.61 -0.25
CA LYS A 245 5.66 -15.55 -0.94
C LYS A 245 6.47 -16.34 0.11
N PRO A 246 6.53 -17.68 0.03
CA PRO A 246 7.36 -18.47 0.93
C PRO A 246 8.84 -18.41 0.53
N PHE A 247 9.70 -18.15 1.52
CA PHE A 247 11.17 -18.13 1.36
C PHE A 247 11.87 -19.24 2.17
N ASP A 248 13.21 -19.27 2.12
CA ASP A 248 14.02 -20.36 2.67
C ASP A 248 14.16 -20.28 4.20
N HIS A 249 14.33 -19.09 4.79
CA HIS A 249 14.33 -18.91 6.25
C HIS A 249 12.90 -18.72 6.74
N ARG A 250 12.46 -19.52 7.71
CA ARG A 250 11.07 -19.63 8.13
C ARG A 250 10.93 -19.60 9.64
N LEU A 251 9.88 -18.95 10.09
CA LEU A 251 9.36 -18.96 11.45
C LEU A 251 7.91 -19.45 11.38
N ALA A 252 7.54 -20.36 12.28
CA ALA A 252 6.15 -20.71 12.52
C ALA A 252 5.85 -20.59 14.02
N ALA A 253 4.75 -19.95 14.37
CA ALA A 253 4.27 -19.84 15.74
C ALA A 253 2.81 -20.31 15.80
N VAL A 254 2.52 -21.27 16.67
CA VAL A 254 1.15 -21.73 16.97
C VAL A 254 0.63 -20.91 18.14
N VAL A 255 -0.45 -20.17 17.99
CA VAL A 255 -0.89 -19.17 18.98
C VAL A 255 -2.41 -19.17 19.14
N ARG A 256 -2.91 -18.92 20.34
CA ARG A 256 -4.36 -18.80 20.61
C ARG A 256 -4.85 -17.36 20.62
N ASN A 257 -3.97 -16.43 20.95
CA ASN A 257 -4.28 -15.01 21.08
C ASN A 257 -3.07 -14.16 20.70
N LYS A 258 -3.25 -12.83 20.73
CA LYS A 258 -2.21 -11.88 20.32
C LYS A 258 -1.08 -11.81 21.34
N GLU A 259 -1.37 -12.00 22.62
CA GLU A 259 -0.42 -11.94 23.72
C GLU A 259 0.60 -13.10 23.62
N GLU A 260 0.12 -14.29 23.27
CA GLU A 260 0.97 -15.44 22.98
C GLU A 260 1.86 -15.20 21.75
N LEU A 261 1.28 -14.62 20.69
CA LEU A 261 2.04 -14.27 19.49
C LEU A 261 3.15 -13.27 19.81
N PHE A 262 2.80 -12.22 20.54
CA PHE A 262 3.74 -11.20 20.99
C PHE A 262 4.90 -11.84 21.78
N THR A 263 4.57 -12.67 22.77
CA THR A 263 5.55 -13.36 23.62
C THR A 263 6.48 -14.27 22.80
N LYS A 264 5.93 -15.03 21.84
CA LYS A 264 6.71 -15.93 20.96
C LYS A 264 7.62 -15.19 20.00
N LEU A 265 7.17 -14.07 19.44
CA LEU A 265 7.99 -13.22 18.58
C LEU A 265 9.13 -12.56 19.39
N GLN A 266 8.87 -12.09 20.62
CA GLN A 266 9.93 -11.59 21.50
C GLN A 266 10.94 -12.68 21.86
N ALA A 267 10.49 -13.90 22.16
CA ALA A 267 11.38 -15.04 22.41
C ALA A 267 12.26 -15.36 21.20
N PHE A 268 11.69 -15.31 19.99
CA PHE A 268 12.45 -15.48 18.74
C PHE A 268 13.55 -14.43 18.59
N LEU A 269 13.24 -13.15 18.81
CA LEU A 269 14.22 -12.05 18.73
C LEU A 269 15.32 -12.15 19.78
N GLN A 270 15.04 -12.80 20.92
CA GLN A 270 16.02 -13.07 21.97
C GLN A 270 16.76 -14.40 21.78
N HIS A 271 16.56 -15.10 20.65
CA HIS A 271 17.10 -16.42 20.36
C HIS A 271 16.75 -17.48 21.43
N LYS A 272 15.61 -17.34 22.11
CA LYS A 272 15.11 -18.28 23.11
C LYS A 272 14.22 -19.34 22.44
N GLN A 273 14.38 -20.58 22.86
CA GLN A 273 13.44 -21.64 22.48
C GLN A 273 12.16 -21.53 23.29
N MET A 274 11.01 -21.79 22.64
CA MET A 274 9.69 -21.74 23.27
C MET A 274 8.78 -22.79 22.64
N VAL A 275 7.89 -23.38 23.43
CA VAL A 275 6.95 -24.39 22.94
C VAL A 275 6.00 -23.76 21.91
N GLY A 276 5.80 -24.47 20.78
CA GLY A 276 4.98 -23.99 19.67
C GLY A 276 5.61 -22.86 18.87
N LEU A 277 6.91 -22.62 19.00
CA LEU A 277 7.72 -21.74 18.16
C LEU A 277 8.73 -22.60 17.39
N PHE A 278 8.72 -22.50 16.07
CA PHE A 278 9.55 -23.28 15.17
C PHE A 278 10.33 -22.36 14.25
N VAL A 279 11.65 -22.58 14.16
CA VAL A 279 12.54 -21.85 13.24
C VAL A 279 13.24 -22.88 12.38
N GLY A 280 13.33 -22.60 11.08
CA GLY A 280 14.05 -23.47 10.17
C GLY A 280 14.57 -22.71 8.95
N SER A 281 15.61 -23.25 8.33
CA SER A 281 16.07 -22.79 7.03
C SER A 281 16.18 -23.97 6.08
N ARG A 282 15.79 -23.77 4.82
CA ARG A 282 16.03 -24.77 3.78
C ARG A 282 17.53 -24.78 3.47
N ALA A 283 18.23 -25.84 3.88
CA ALA A 283 19.62 -26.04 3.50
C ALA A 283 19.74 -25.97 1.96
N ARG A 284 20.52 -25.02 1.45
CA ARG A 284 20.96 -25.07 0.05
C ARG A 284 21.80 -26.33 -0.09
N ARG A 285 21.26 -27.36 -0.75
CA ARG A 285 22.10 -28.48 -1.21
C ARG A 285 23.20 -27.89 -2.08
N SER A 286 24.46 -28.04 -1.68
CA SER A 286 25.58 -27.67 -2.52
C SER A 286 25.54 -28.54 -3.79
N PRO A 287 25.89 -28.02 -4.98
CA PRO A 287 25.97 -28.83 -6.20
C PRO A 287 26.90 -30.04 -6.05
N LEU A 288 27.89 -29.96 -5.15
CA LEU A 288 28.81 -31.05 -4.83
C LEU A 288 28.13 -32.26 -4.16
N SER A 289 26.98 -32.08 -3.52
CA SER A 289 26.20 -33.20 -2.97
C SER A 289 25.44 -34.03 -4.02
N GLN A 290 25.33 -33.54 -5.26
CA GLN A 290 24.74 -34.30 -6.38
C GLN A 290 25.75 -35.17 -7.14
N ILE A 291 27.06 -34.95 -6.96
CA ILE A 291 28.11 -35.74 -7.63
C ILE A 291 28.41 -37.04 -6.86
N ALA A 292 28.02 -37.13 -5.58
CA ALA A 292 28.26 -38.31 -4.74
C ALA A 292 27.19 -39.42 -4.85
N ILE A 293 26.25 -39.35 -5.81
CA ILE A 293 25.23 -40.39 -6.06
C ILE A 293 25.54 -41.16 -7.38
N GLY A 294 26.79 -41.12 -7.83
CA GLY A 294 27.24 -41.81 -9.05
C GLY A 294 28.11 -43.05 -8.83
N ALA A 295 28.53 -43.35 -7.60
CA ALA A 295 29.44 -44.45 -7.32
C ALA A 295 29.19 -45.03 -5.92
N ASP A 296 28.15 -45.86 -5.79
CA ASP A 296 28.15 -47.08 -4.98
C ASP A 296 26.78 -47.76 -5.03
N HIS A 297 26.57 -48.55 -6.09
CA HIS A 297 25.64 -49.68 -6.01
C HIS A 297 26.44 -50.90 -5.58
N ALA A 298 26.57 -51.10 -4.26
CA ALA A 298 26.59 -52.39 -3.58
C ALA A 298 27.13 -52.24 -2.15
N ARG A 299 26.23 -52.03 -1.19
CA ARG A 299 26.13 -52.87 0.02
C ARG A 299 25.07 -52.32 0.96
N THR A 300 24.02 -53.12 1.09
CA THR A 300 23.08 -53.14 2.21
C THR A 300 23.84 -53.20 3.53
N LEU A 301 23.55 -52.27 4.45
CA LEU A 301 23.19 -52.49 5.87
C LEU A 301 23.44 -51.22 6.71
N SER A 302 22.42 -50.87 7.49
CA SER A 302 22.43 -50.06 8.73
C SER A 302 23.29 -48.80 8.77
N ASN A 303 22.63 -47.63 8.75
CA ASN A 303 22.66 -46.77 9.93
C ASN A 303 21.62 -45.65 9.88
N GLN A 304 20.91 -45.54 10.99
CA GLN A 304 20.04 -44.44 11.35
C GLN A 304 20.84 -43.13 11.53
N THR A 305 20.09 -42.03 11.59
CA THR A 305 20.39 -40.72 12.21
C THR A 305 21.32 -39.74 11.49
N ASN A 306 20.72 -38.60 11.10
CA ASN A 306 21.15 -37.27 11.59
C ASN A 306 19.98 -36.28 11.47
N TYR A 307 19.15 -36.21 12.51
CA TYR A 307 18.36 -35.02 12.86
C TYR A 307 18.94 -34.49 14.16
N SER A 308 19.47 -33.27 14.16
CA SER A 308 19.85 -32.59 15.40
C SER A 308 18.63 -31.85 15.95
N LEU A 309 17.87 -32.53 16.81
CA LEU A 309 16.96 -31.91 17.77
C LEU A 309 17.69 -31.90 19.12
N SER A 310 18.05 -30.74 19.63
CA SER A 310 18.58 -30.61 20.99
C SER A 310 17.42 -30.55 21.98
N LEU A 311 17.14 -31.65 22.67
CA LEU A 311 16.30 -31.68 23.87
C LEU A 311 17.14 -32.24 25.02
N SER A 312 17.32 -31.45 26.08
CA SER A 312 17.98 -31.87 27.32
C SER A 312 16.97 -31.91 28.46
N GLY A 313 16.75 -33.09 29.04
CA GLY A 313 15.96 -33.29 30.25
C GLY A 313 15.84 -34.78 30.56
N GLY A 314 16.58 -35.26 31.56
CA GLY A 314 16.61 -36.67 31.96
C GLY A 314 15.53 -37.03 32.99
N ALA A 315 15.07 -38.28 32.93
CA ALA A 315 14.50 -39.07 34.02
C ALA A 315 14.39 -40.55 33.58
N GLU A 316 14.30 -41.43 34.57
CA GLU A 316 14.82 -42.81 34.61
C GLU A 316 14.02 -43.92 33.91
N LEU A 317 14.70 -45.06 33.77
CA LEU A 317 14.28 -46.35 33.20
C LEU A 317 13.09 -47.02 33.90
N GLY A 318 12.16 -47.54 33.09
CA GLY A 318 11.21 -48.60 33.43
C GLY A 318 10.80 -49.34 32.15
N SER A 319 10.91 -50.68 32.15
CA SER A 319 10.87 -51.58 30.99
C SER A 319 9.46 -52.20 30.75
N PRO A 320 9.25 -53.19 29.84
CA PRO A 320 8.57 -53.03 28.55
C PRO A 320 7.24 -53.81 28.40
N VAL A 321 6.37 -53.42 27.45
CA VAL A 321 5.28 -54.29 26.95
C VAL A 321 5.13 -54.14 25.42
N ASP A 322 4.95 -55.29 24.76
CA ASP A 322 5.01 -55.63 23.32
C ASP A 322 3.68 -55.34 22.55
N PRO A 323 3.48 -55.69 21.25
CA PRO A 323 3.12 -54.73 20.19
C PRO A 323 1.75 -55.00 19.52
N GLY A 324 1.21 -54.02 18.79
CA GLY A 324 -0.04 -54.20 18.03
C GLY A 324 -0.48 -52.99 17.22
N HIS A 325 0.20 -52.74 16.10
CA HIS A 325 -0.22 -51.85 15.00
C HIS A 325 -1.40 -52.47 14.22
N THR A 326 -2.32 -51.77 13.52
CA THR A 326 -2.27 -50.49 12.78
C THR A 326 -3.70 -50.11 12.33
N PRO A 327 -3.96 -48.87 11.88
CA PRO A 327 -4.52 -48.75 10.52
C PRO A 327 -3.91 -47.64 9.65
N ILE A 328 -3.49 -48.06 8.45
CA ILE A 328 -3.80 -47.54 7.10
C ILE A 328 -3.75 -46.01 6.87
N LEU A 329 -2.68 -45.57 6.20
CA LEU A 329 -2.59 -44.30 5.48
C LEU A 329 -2.96 -44.53 4.00
N VAL A 330 -4.06 -43.93 3.56
CA VAL A 330 -4.46 -43.87 2.14
C VAL A 330 -3.73 -42.72 1.46
N ALA A 331 -2.84 -43.05 0.52
CA ALA A 331 -2.17 -42.10 -0.35
C ALA A 331 -3.11 -41.63 -1.47
N LYS A 332 -3.40 -40.32 -1.54
CA LYS A 332 -3.98 -39.69 -2.73
C LYS A 332 -2.89 -39.04 -3.57
N ARG A 333 -2.70 -39.61 -4.75
CA ARG A 333 -1.82 -39.22 -5.85
C ARG A 333 -2.36 -37.95 -6.51
N LEU A 334 -1.56 -36.88 -6.59
CA LEU A 334 -1.83 -35.74 -7.46
C LEU A 334 -0.96 -35.87 -8.72
N VAL A 335 -1.64 -35.96 -9.85
CA VAL A 335 -1.09 -36.09 -11.20
C VAL A 335 -0.70 -34.69 -11.69
N TYR A 336 0.55 -34.53 -12.15
CA TYR A 336 0.98 -33.37 -12.92
C TYR A 336 0.56 -33.54 -14.38
N SER A 337 -0.04 -32.51 -14.98
CA SER A 337 -0.24 -32.41 -16.44
C SER A 337 0.43 -31.14 -16.99
N VAL A 338 1.11 -31.36 -18.10
CA VAL A 338 2.07 -30.53 -18.83
C VAL A 338 1.42 -29.29 -19.48
N PRO A 339 2.11 -28.13 -19.59
CA PRO A 339 1.62 -27.03 -20.43
C PRO A 339 1.94 -27.27 -21.92
N LEU A 340 0.89 -27.27 -22.74
CA LEU A 340 0.95 -27.23 -24.21
C LEU A 340 1.58 -25.90 -24.70
N LYS A 341 2.51 -26.00 -25.66
CA LYS A 341 3.00 -24.88 -26.47
C LYS A 341 2.06 -24.63 -27.65
N ILE A 342 1.60 -23.39 -27.82
CA ILE A 342 0.98 -22.89 -29.07
C ILE A 342 1.96 -21.87 -29.69
N PRO A 343 2.30 -21.96 -30.99
CA PRO A 343 3.24 -21.03 -31.61
C PRO A 343 2.54 -19.74 -32.06
N VAL A 344 3.13 -18.58 -31.78
CA VAL A 344 2.77 -17.31 -32.44
C VAL A 344 3.94 -16.88 -33.31
N ARG A 345 3.66 -16.71 -34.61
CA ARG A 345 4.54 -16.16 -35.64
C ARG A 345 4.56 -14.64 -35.56
N SER A 346 5.74 -14.08 -35.30
CA SER A 346 6.28 -12.74 -35.63
C SER A 346 7.17 -12.32 -34.45
N GLY A 347 8.50 -12.35 -34.51
CA GLY A 347 9.30 -11.68 -35.52
C GLY A 347 9.73 -10.30 -35.03
N ILE A 348 10.33 -10.20 -33.83
CA ILE A 348 11.30 -9.16 -33.38
C ILE A 348 12.04 -9.78 -32.18
N SER A 349 13.36 -9.91 -32.29
CA SER A 349 14.26 -10.34 -31.22
C SER A 349 14.93 -9.10 -30.64
N LEU A 350 14.58 -8.71 -29.42
CA LEU A 350 15.36 -7.75 -28.63
C LEU A 350 16.14 -8.52 -27.57
N ARG A 351 17.46 -8.65 -27.78
CA ARG A 351 18.41 -9.06 -26.73
C ARG A 351 18.71 -7.82 -25.87
N LEU A 352 18.38 -7.86 -24.59
CA LEU A 352 18.96 -6.98 -23.58
C LEU A 352 20.07 -7.77 -22.88
N SER A 353 21.33 -7.43 -23.19
CA SER A 353 22.49 -7.84 -22.40
C SER A 353 22.61 -6.92 -21.19
N GLN A 354 22.55 -7.49 -19.98
CA GLN A 354 22.98 -6.81 -18.76
C GLN A 354 24.50 -6.70 -18.75
N GLU A 355 25.05 -5.62 -19.28
CA GLU A 355 26.40 -5.16 -18.94
C GLU A 355 26.38 -3.64 -18.77
N ASN A 356 26.87 -3.19 -17.61
CA ASN A 356 27.24 -1.81 -17.24
C ASN A 356 26.12 -0.78 -16.99
N MET A 357 25.67 -0.70 -15.72
CA MET A 357 25.33 0.59 -15.09
C MET A 357 26.12 0.74 -13.79
N CYS A 358 27.44 0.94 -13.93
CA CYS A 358 28.25 1.63 -12.93
C CYS A 358 28.24 3.13 -13.29
N SER A 359 27.83 3.96 -12.32
CA SER A 359 28.32 5.34 -12.10
C SER A 359 28.56 6.25 -13.32
N GLY A 360 27.61 7.15 -13.62
CA GLY A 360 27.77 8.24 -14.59
C GLY A 360 27.73 9.61 -13.91
N CYS A 361 28.89 10.24 -13.79
CA CYS A 361 29.08 11.64 -13.42
C CYS A 361 28.95 12.50 -14.69
N VAL A 362 28.18 13.60 -14.67
CA VAL A 362 28.12 14.58 -15.78
C VAL A 362 28.81 15.86 -15.33
N THR A 363 29.90 16.21 -16.02
CA THR A 363 30.70 17.41 -15.77
C THR A 363 30.27 18.53 -16.72
N ILE A 364 29.87 19.68 -16.19
CA ILE A 364 29.76 20.94 -16.96
C ILE A 364 30.38 22.06 -16.11
N GLY A 365 31.35 22.80 -16.68
CA GLY A 365 31.96 23.99 -16.07
C GLY A 365 33.04 23.66 -15.04
N GLY A 366 34.25 23.36 -15.52
CA GLY A 366 35.37 22.88 -14.71
C GLY A 366 35.58 23.64 -13.40
N ARG A 367 35.22 22.99 -12.28
CA ARG A 367 35.81 23.09 -10.93
C ARG A 367 35.29 21.92 -10.10
N SER A 368 36.21 21.11 -9.56
CA SER A 368 35.87 19.97 -8.71
C SER A 368 35.78 20.43 -7.25
N MET A 369 34.68 20.13 -6.56
CA MET A 369 34.59 20.20 -5.09
C MET A 369 33.83 18.98 -4.56
N SER A 370 34.29 18.46 -3.42
CA SER A 370 33.85 17.18 -2.83
C SER A 370 32.55 17.30 -2.02
N ASN A 371 31.82 16.19 -1.93
CA ASN A 371 30.47 16.07 -1.34
C ASN A 371 30.37 16.29 0.18
N SER A 372 31.44 16.68 0.88
CA SER A 372 31.42 16.89 2.35
C SER A 372 31.21 18.34 2.79
N GLN A 373 31.15 19.31 1.86
CA GLN A 373 31.01 20.74 2.21
C GLN A 373 29.63 21.37 1.99
N ARG A 374 28.62 20.63 1.52
CA ARG A 374 27.25 21.17 1.34
C ARG A 374 26.28 20.97 2.50
N PHE A 375 26.69 20.29 3.58
CA PHE A 375 25.78 19.90 4.68
C PHE A 375 25.84 20.79 5.93
N LYS A 376 26.45 21.99 5.88
CA LYS A 376 26.55 22.89 7.06
C LYS A 376 25.78 24.21 6.97
N GLU A 377 25.06 24.52 5.89
CA GLU A 377 24.34 25.80 5.77
C GLU A 377 22.80 25.70 5.68
N THR A 378 22.22 24.52 5.70
CA THR A 378 20.77 24.35 5.86
C THR A 378 20.50 23.60 7.15
N GLY A 379 20.20 24.34 8.22
CA GLY A 379 19.85 23.81 9.54
C GLY A 379 18.58 22.98 9.53
N MET A 380 18.64 21.76 9.01
CA MET A 380 17.61 20.73 9.10
C MET A 380 18.20 19.53 9.83
N THR A 381 18.12 19.57 11.15
CA THR A 381 18.26 18.39 12.00
C THR A 381 16.88 17.76 12.21
N SER A 382 16.78 16.47 11.92
CA SER A 382 15.63 15.55 12.12
C SER A 382 14.69 15.36 10.92
N LEU A 383 15.05 14.38 10.08
CA LEU A 383 14.10 13.58 9.30
C LEU A 383 14.63 12.15 9.31
N GLN A 384 13.83 11.22 9.83
CA GLN A 384 14.25 9.82 9.96
C GLN A 384 14.33 9.13 8.58
N PRO A 385 15.35 8.28 8.32
CA PRO A 385 15.61 7.69 6.99
C PRO A 385 14.55 6.74 6.45
N ARG A 386 13.55 6.34 7.25
CA ARG A 386 12.59 5.28 6.90
C ARG A 386 11.53 5.69 5.87
N TRP A 387 11.19 6.99 5.78
CA TRP A 387 10.16 7.48 4.85
C TRP A 387 10.62 7.58 3.39
N PHE A 388 11.91 7.81 3.17
CA PHE A 388 12.47 7.89 1.81
C PHE A 388 12.46 6.53 1.09
N LEU A 389 12.60 5.42 1.82
CA LEU A 389 12.64 4.08 1.24
C LEU A 389 11.26 3.60 0.75
N ALA A 390 10.17 4.03 1.42
CA ALA A 390 8.81 3.69 1.03
C ALA A 390 8.38 4.35 -0.30
N ILE A 391 8.86 5.57 -0.56
CA ILE A 391 8.55 6.32 -1.79
C ILE A 391 9.29 5.74 -2.99
N LEU A 392 10.53 5.26 -2.81
CA LEU A 392 11.31 4.67 -3.91
C LEU A 392 10.77 3.31 -4.39
N ILE A 393 10.22 2.51 -3.48
CA ILE A 393 9.70 1.16 -3.82
C ILE A 393 8.41 1.23 -4.66
N ILE A 394 7.59 2.26 -4.47
CA ILE A 394 6.35 2.44 -5.23
C ILE A 394 6.61 2.86 -6.69
N SER A 395 7.73 3.55 -6.97
CA SER A 395 8.05 4.00 -8.32
C SER A 395 8.61 2.92 -9.25
N THR A 396 8.84 1.68 -8.76
CA THR A 396 9.47 0.60 -9.54
C THR A 396 8.51 -0.56 -9.84
N VAL A 397 7.23 -0.46 -9.45
CA VAL A 397 6.22 -1.54 -9.60
C VAL A 397 4.96 -1.09 -10.36
N ILE A 398 5.03 0.02 -11.10
CA ILE A 398 4.08 0.40 -12.15
C ILE A 398 4.89 0.60 -13.42
#